data_AF-A0A9Q1BDT6-F1
#
_entry.id   AF-A0A9Q1BDT6-F1
#
_cell.length_a   1.000
_cell.length_b   1.000
_cell.length_c   1.000
_cell.angle_alpha   90.00
_cell.angle_beta   90.00
_cell.angle_gamma   90.00
#
_symmetry.space_group_name_H-M   'P 1'
#
loop_
_entity.id
_entity.type
_entity.pdbx_description
1 polymer ?
#
loop_
_entity_poly.entity_id
_entity_poly.type
_entity_poly.pdbx_seq_one_letter_code
_entity_poly.pdbx_strand_id
1 'polypeptide(L)'
;MISAIKFTMELENHGVIPFLDVKVQKTDSKLSFSVYRKPTHTDQYLHFSNHHVSSVVNTLVHRALTLCDADKVSNELDHISKALHKNGYPAHYVDRAVKKQTQQIIKKKASEEYDHGAVIWMEICRTLKLV
;
A
#
# COMPACT_ATOMS: atom_id res chain seq x y z
N MET A 1 13.42 -29.14 -30.27
CA MET A 1 13.38 -29.04 -28.78
C MET A 1 12.08 -28.37 -28.41
N ILE A 2 11.24 -29.04 -27.61
CA ILE A 2 9.99 -28.46 -27.10
C ILE A 2 10.35 -27.64 -25.86
N SER A 3 10.08 -26.34 -25.87
CA SER A 3 10.30 -25.48 -24.70
C SER A 3 9.15 -25.70 -23.72
N ALA A 4 9.40 -26.45 -22.65
CA ALA A 4 8.45 -26.62 -21.55
C ALA A 4 8.40 -25.36 -20.68
N ILE A 5 7.20 -25.01 -20.18
CA ILE A 5 7.02 -23.91 -19.23
C ILE A 5 7.78 -24.26 -17.93
N LYS A 6 8.70 -23.38 -17.52
CA LYS A 6 9.42 -23.48 -16.25
C LYS A 6 8.77 -22.56 -15.23
N PHE A 7 8.25 -23.15 -14.16
CA PHE A 7 7.73 -22.39 -13.03
C PHE A 7 8.86 -22.02 -12.09
N THR A 8 8.81 -20.81 -11.57
CA THR A 8 9.70 -20.31 -10.51
C THR A 8 8.87 -20.07 -9.26
N MET A 9 9.42 -20.39 -8.09
CA MET A 9 8.80 -20.09 -6.81
C MET A 9 9.74 -19.22 -5.97
N GLU A 10 9.15 -18.26 -5.25
CA GLU A 10 9.86 -17.44 -4.27
C GLU A 10 9.95 -18.23 -2.96
N LEU A 11 11.16 -18.29 -2.37
CA LEU A 11 11.40 -18.95 -1.09
C LEU A 11 11.59 -17.91 -0.01
N GLU A 12 11.03 -18.19 1.16
CA GLU A 12 11.27 -17.38 2.36
C GLU A 12 12.75 -17.42 2.73
N ASN A 13 13.30 -16.26 3.08
CA ASN A 13 14.68 -16.10 3.50
C ASN A 13 14.73 -15.22 4.76
N HIS A 14 15.25 -15.75 5.86
CA HIS A 14 15.32 -15.07 7.16
C HIS A 14 13.97 -14.46 7.63
N GLY A 15 12.88 -15.22 7.54
CA GLY A 15 11.57 -14.70 7.94
C GLY A 15 10.92 -13.76 6.94
N VAL A 16 11.52 -13.54 5.77
CA VAL A 16 11.06 -12.55 4.78
C VAL A 16 10.79 -13.23 3.45
N ILE A 17 9.62 -12.93 2.87
CA ILE A 17 9.28 -13.32 1.51
C ILE A 17 8.77 -12.10 0.73
N PRO A 18 9.34 -11.78 -0.44
CA PRO A 18 8.72 -10.84 -1.35
C PRO A 18 7.48 -11.47 -1.97
N PHE A 19 6.42 -10.70 -2.13
CA PHE A 19 5.21 -11.11 -2.85
C PHE A 19 4.63 -9.89 -3.57
N LEU A 20 4.71 -9.89 -4.91
CA LEU A 20 4.33 -8.75 -5.75
C LEU A 20 5.04 -7.45 -5.27
N ASP A 21 4.26 -6.45 -4.88
CA ASP A 21 4.68 -5.14 -4.39
C ASP A 21 4.89 -5.09 -2.86
N VAL A 22 4.76 -6.24 -2.18
CA VAL A 22 4.74 -6.33 -0.71
C VAL A 22 5.90 -7.20 -0.23
N LYS A 23 6.60 -6.71 0.78
CA LYS A 23 7.57 -7.48 1.57
C LYS A 23 6.83 -7.97 2.80
N VAL A 24 6.59 -9.28 2.84
CA VAL A 24 5.98 -9.95 3.99
C VAL A 24 7.09 -10.43 4.90
N GLN A 25 7.05 -10.01 6.16
CA GLN A 25 7.99 -10.42 7.19
C GLN A 25 7.24 -11.13 8.31
N LYS A 26 7.65 -12.35 8.61
CA LYS A 26 7.19 -13.10 9.77
C LYS A 26 7.97 -12.62 11.00
N THR A 27 7.25 -12.12 11.99
CA THR A 27 7.77 -11.75 13.30
C THR A 27 7.04 -12.60 14.33
N ASP A 28 7.72 -13.54 14.98
CA ASP A 28 7.18 -14.48 15.98
C ASP A 28 5.75 -14.98 15.68
N SER A 29 4.72 -14.26 16.17
CA SER A 29 3.30 -14.59 16.04
C SER A 29 2.50 -13.73 15.04
N LYS A 30 3.12 -12.78 14.34
CA LYS A 30 2.46 -11.82 13.44
C LYS A 30 3.18 -11.68 12.10
N LEU A 31 2.41 -11.38 11.05
CA LEU A 31 2.95 -10.91 9.78
C LEU A 31 3.04 -9.38 9.78
N SER A 32 4.16 -8.88 9.31
CA SER A 32 4.41 -7.48 9.09
C SER A 32 4.58 -7.19 7.61
N PHE A 33 4.02 -6.08 7.15
CA PHE A 33 3.93 -5.72 5.75
C PHE A 33 4.62 -4.38 5.47
N SER A 34 5.34 -4.33 4.36
CA SER A 34 6.00 -3.13 3.86
C SER A 34 6.11 -3.19 2.34
N VAL A 35 6.43 -2.09 1.67
CA VAL A 35 6.61 -2.10 0.22
C VAL A 35 7.88 -2.87 -0.15
N TYR A 36 7.76 -3.85 -1.05
CA TYR A 36 8.92 -4.53 -1.62
C TYR A 36 9.46 -3.75 -2.81
N ARG A 37 10.79 -3.60 -2.84
CA ARG A 37 11.55 -3.04 -3.96
C ARG A 37 12.53 -4.10 -4.41
N LYS A 38 12.51 -4.45 -5.71
CA LYS A 38 13.49 -5.38 -6.29
C LYS A 38 14.91 -4.78 -6.14
N PRO A 39 15.97 -5.61 -6.09
CA PRO A 39 17.35 -5.12 -6.00
C PRO A 39 17.75 -4.17 -7.14
N THR A 40 17.08 -4.26 -8.29
CA THR A 40 17.29 -3.40 -9.46
C THR A 40 16.45 -2.13 -9.45
N HIS A 41 15.70 -1.85 -8.38
CA HIS A 41 14.85 -0.66 -8.27
C HIS A 41 15.71 0.60 -8.08
N THR A 42 15.62 1.55 -9.00
CA THR A 42 16.48 2.75 -9.02
C THR A 42 15.80 4.02 -8.50
N ASP A 43 14.53 3.94 -8.08
CA ASP A 43 13.69 5.11 -7.76
C ASP A 43 13.56 6.11 -8.91
N GLN A 44 13.76 5.66 -10.16
CA GLN A 44 13.53 6.46 -11.34
C GLN A 44 12.04 6.41 -11.73
N TYR A 45 11.35 7.53 -11.53
CA TYR A 45 9.95 7.70 -11.89
C TYR A 45 9.82 8.66 -13.08
N LEU A 46 8.59 8.85 -13.58
CA LEU A 46 8.34 9.88 -14.59
C LEU A 46 8.74 11.25 -14.02
N HIS A 47 9.49 12.03 -14.79
CA HIS A 47 9.88 13.37 -14.37
C HIS A 47 8.65 14.29 -14.26
N PHE A 48 8.70 15.28 -13.35
CA PHE A 48 7.61 16.24 -13.10
C PHE A 48 7.17 17.06 -14.32
N SER A 49 7.98 17.14 -15.38
CA SER A 49 7.59 17.80 -16.64
C SER A 49 6.57 17.01 -17.47
N ASN A 50 6.25 15.76 -17.10
CA ASN A 50 5.31 14.92 -17.85
C ASN A 50 3.84 15.17 -17.45
N HIS A 51 2.91 14.80 -18.33
CA HIS A 51 1.46 14.99 -18.09
C HIS A 51 0.85 14.02 -17.05
N HIS A 52 1.49 12.87 -16.78
CA HIS A 52 0.95 11.82 -15.88
C HIS A 52 1.52 11.85 -14.45
N VAL A 53 2.04 12.99 -14.02
CA VAL A 53 2.74 13.15 -12.73
C VAL A 53 1.86 12.89 -11.51
N SER A 54 0.57 13.18 -11.60
CA SER A 54 -0.40 12.94 -10.52
C SER A 54 -0.57 11.45 -10.24
N SER A 55 -0.65 10.62 -11.27
CA SER A 55 -0.85 9.18 -11.15
C SER A 55 0.32 8.48 -10.46
N VAL A 56 1.55 8.94 -10.71
CA VAL A 56 2.75 8.40 -10.06
C VAL A 56 2.68 8.65 -8.55
N VAL A 57 2.50 9.91 -8.14
CA VAL A 57 2.45 10.26 -6.71
C VAL A 57 1.28 9.56 -6.02
N ASN A 58 0.10 9.59 -6.63
CA ASN A 58 -1.09 8.95 -6.06
C ASN A 58 -0.88 7.45 -5.87
N THR A 59 -0.31 6.75 -6.85
CA THR A 59 -0.08 5.30 -6.77
C THR A 59 0.93 4.96 -5.67
N LEU A 60 2.05 5.68 -5.59
CA LEU A 60 3.08 5.42 -4.58
C LEU A 60 2.54 5.66 -3.16
N VAL A 61 1.88 6.79 -2.95
CA VAL A 61 1.28 7.13 -1.66
C VAL A 61 0.17 6.15 -1.28
N HIS A 62 -0.71 5.80 -2.22
CA HIS A 62 -1.78 4.83 -1.97
C HIS A 62 -1.19 3.47 -1.55
N ARG A 63 -0.15 3.00 -2.24
CA ARG A 63 0.57 1.76 -1.88
C ARG A 63 1.16 1.83 -0.47
N ALA A 64 1.83 2.94 -0.11
CA ALA A 64 2.38 3.12 1.23
C ALA A 64 1.28 3.00 2.31
N LEU A 65 0.15 3.68 2.11
CA LEU A 65 -0.93 3.73 3.09
C LEU A 65 -1.76 2.43 3.16
N THR A 66 -1.76 1.63 2.11
CA THR A 66 -2.58 0.40 2.02
C THR A 66 -1.78 -0.86 2.37
N LEU A 67 -0.49 -0.90 2.01
CA LEU A 67 0.34 -2.10 2.11
C LEU A 67 1.23 -2.11 3.36
N CYS A 68 1.65 -0.95 3.88
CA CYS A 68 2.52 -0.92 5.04
C CYS A 68 1.74 -1.02 6.35
N ASP A 69 2.36 -1.66 7.34
CA ASP A 69 1.93 -1.51 8.73
C ASP A 69 2.08 -0.05 9.20
N ALA A 70 1.26 0.33 10.18
CA ALA A 70 1.15 1.70 10.66
C ALA A 70 2.49 2.33 11.11
N ASP A 71 3.38 1.53 11.70
CA ASP A 71 4.71 1.94 12.15
C ASP A 71 5.72 2.11 11.00
N LYS A 72 5.44 1.56 9.81
CA LYS A 72 6.30 1.61 8.62
C LYS A 72 5.85 2.63 7.58
N VAL A 73 4.60 3.09 7.66
CA VAL A 73 4.02 4.08 6.74
C VAL A 73 4.87 5.36 6.68
N SER A 74 5.31 5.89 7.82
CA SER A 74 6.09 7.13 7.88
C SER A 74 7.42 7.01 7.12
N ASN A 75 8.15 5.92 7.34
CA ASN A 75 9.42 5.63 6.67
C ASN A 75 9.22 5.46 5.16
N GLU A 76 8.14 4.81 4.75
CA GLU A 76 7.81 4.62 3.35
C GLU A 76 7.46 5.95 2.66
N LEU A 77 6.68 6.82 3.33
CA LEU A 77 6.36 8.15 2.80
C LEU A 77 7.61 9.05 2.69
N ASP A 78 8.53 8.97 3.64
CA ASP A 78 9.82 9.67 3.57
C ASP A 78 10.66 9.19 2.38
N HIS A 79 10.74 7.87 2.15
CA HIS A 79 11.38 7.32 0.95
C HIS A 79 10.75 7.86 -0.33
N ILE A 80 9.42 7.82 -0.44
CA ILE A 80 8.67 8.31 -1.60
C ILE A 80 8.96 9.80 -1.83
N SER A 81 8.96 10.62 -0.77
CA SER A 81 9.25 12.05 -0.86
C SER A 81 10.65 12.31 -1.41
N LYS A 82 11.67 11.62 -0.86
CA LYS A 82 13.06 11.71 -1.33
C LYS A 82 13.21 11.28 -2.79
N ALA A 83 12.56 10.19 -3.16
CA ALA A 83 12.61 9.68 -4.53
C ALA A 83 11.93 10.65 -5.51
N LEU A 84 10.72 11.13 -5.21
CA LEU A 84 10.02 12.09 -6.07
C LEU A 84 10.75 13.43 -6.16
N HIS A 85 11.38 13.90 -5.08
CA HIS A 85 12.22 15.09 -5.12
C HIS A 85 13.37 14.93 -6.13
N LYS A 86 14.05 13.77 -6.15
CA LYS A 86 15.09 13.46 -7.16
C LYS A 86 14.53 13.42 -8.59
N ASN A 87 13.25 13.12 -8.75
CA ASN A 87 12.54 13.15 -10.04
C ASN A 87 11.90 14.53 -10.32
N GLY A 88 12.28 15.59 -9.60
CA GLY A 88 11.89 16.98 -9.87
C GLY A 88 10.52 17.39 -9.36
N TYR A 89 9.88 16.60 -8.50
CA TYR A 89 8.58 16.94 -7.94
C TYR A 89 8.72 17.99 -6.82
N PRO A 90 7.90 19.06 -6.83
CA PRO A 90 7.86 20.00 -5.70
C PRO A 90 7.33 19.34 -4.42
N ALA A 91 7.94 19.63 -3.27
CA ALA A 91 7.55 19.04 -1.98
C ALA A 91 6.06 19.24 -1.66
N HIS A 92 5.56 20.47 -1.82
CA HIS A 92 4.15 20.82 -1.57
C HIS A 92 3.16 20.01 -2.45
N TYR A 93 3.59 19.53 -3.61
CA TYR A 93 2.76 18.71 -4.49
C TYR A 93 2.62 17.30 -3.92
N VAL A 94 3.72 16.73 -3.41
CA VAL A 94 3.74 15.43 -2.74
C VAL A 94 2.94 15.49 -1.45
N ASP A 95 3.15 16.50 -0.61
CA ASP A 95 2.45 16.67 0.68
C ASP A 95 0.94 16.77 0.49
N ARG A 96 0.50 17.50 -0.55
CA ARG A 96 -0.92 17.59 -0.91
C ARG A 96 -1.50 16.24 -1.29
N ALA A 97 -0.76 15.44 -2.06
CA ALA A 97 -1.19 14.10 -2.46
C ALA A 97 -1.28 13.16 -1.25
N VAL A 98 -0.30 13.19 -0.35
CA VAL A 98 -0.31 12.45 0.92
C VAL A 98 -1.56 12.80 1.72
N LYS A 99 -1.79 14.08 2.01
CA LYS A 99 -2.96 14.53 2.77
C LYS A 99 -4.27 14.07 2.14
N LYS A 100 -4.41 14.23 0.82
CA LYS A 100 -5.62 13.83 0.07
C LYS A 100 -5.87 12.32 0.18
N GLN A 101 -4.84 11.49 -0.04
CA GLN A 101 -4.95 10.04 -0.01
C GLN A 101 -5.25 9.53 1.41
N THR A 102 -4.59 10.07 2.44
CA THR A 102 -4.85 9.72 3.83
C THR A 102 -6.32 9.97 4.20
N GLN A 103 -6.86 11.12 3.82
CA GLN A 103 -8.28 11.44 4.06
C GLN A 103 -9.23 10.48 3.34
N GLN A 104 -8.91 10.09 2.10
CA GLN A 104 -9.71 9.14 1.34
C GLN A 104 -9.74 7.75 1.99
N ILE A 105 -8.58 7.27 2.46
CA ILE A 105 -8.49 5.97 3.13
C ILE A 105 -9.22 5.98 4.46
N ILE A 106 -9.08 7.05 5.26
CA ILE A 106 -9.83 7.20 6.51
C ILE A 106 -11.34 7.18 6.23
N LYS A 107 -11.80 7.94 5.24
CA LYS A 107 -13.21 7.96 4.86
C LYS A 107 -13.71 6.58 4.41
N LYS A 108 -12.90 5.86 3.62
CA LYS A 108 -13.23 4.51 3.14
C LYS A 108 -13.34 3.51 4.30
N LYS A 109 -12.38 3.52 5.24
CA LYS A 109 -12.42 2.66 6.44
C LYS A 109 -13.65 2.95 7.30
N ALA A 110 -13.98 4.23 7.51
CA ALA A 110 -15.18 4.61 8.25
C ALA A 110 -16.48 4.13 7.57
N SER A 111 -16.55 4.18 6.24
CA SER A 111 -17.71 3.63 5.51
C SER A 111 -17.80 2.10 5.60
N GLU A 112 -16.67 1.39 5.57
CA GLU A 112 -16.64 -0.07 5.71
C GLU A 112 -17.04 -0.52 7.13
N GLU A 113 -16.60 0.22 8.16
CA GLU A 113 -16.98 -0.03 9.55
C GLU A 113 -18.48 0.18 9.79
N TYR A 114 -19.05 1.26 9.24
CA TYR A 114 -20.49 1.51 9.29
C TYR A 114 -21.30 0.39 8.62
N ASP A 115 -20.88 -0.03 7.42
CA ASP A 115 -21.53 -1.11 6.68
C ASP A 115 -21.47 -2.43 7.46
N HIS A 116 -20.31 -2.77 8.03
CA HIS A 116 -20.15 -3.97 8.86
C HIS A 116 -21.02 -3.91 10.13
N GLY A 117 -21.08 -2.75 10.79
CA GLY A 117 -21.95 -2.54 11.95
C GLY A 117 -23.44 -2.68 11.61
N ALA A 118 -23.86 -2.19 10.45
CA ALA A 118 -25.24 -2.34 9.98
C ALA A 118 -25.60 -3.81 9.74
N VAL A 119 -24.71 -4.60 9.14
CA VAL A 119 -24.91 -6.06 8.95
C VAL A 119 -25.05 -6.77 10.29
N ILE A 120 -24.19 -6.47 11.27
CA ILE A 120 -24.27 -7.04 12.61
C ILE A 120 -25.60 -6.69 13.28
N TRP A 121 -26.01 -5.41 13.22
CA TRP A 121 -27.27 -4.95 13.79
C TRP A 121 -28.48 -5.67 13.19
N MET A 122 -28.51 -5.81 11.85
CA MET A 122 -29.56 -6.54 11.15
C MET A 122 -29.65 -8.01 11.61
N GLU A 123 -28.51 -8.69 11.78
CA GLU A 123 -28.49 -10.08 12.24
C GLU A 123 -28.94 -10.23 13.70
N ILE A 124 -28.59 -9.27 14.56
CA ILE A 124 -29.07 -9.21 15.95
C ILE A 124 -30.59 -9.01 15.99
N CYS A 125 -31.13 -8.04 15.24
CA CYS A 125 -32.58 -7.81 15.14
C CYS A 125 -33.32 -9.07 14.66
N ARG A 126 -32.76 -9.77 13.66
CA ARG A 126 -33.31 -11.03 13.13
C ARG A 126 -33.33 -12.14 14.17
N THR A 127 -32.25 -12.27 14.95
CA THR A 127 -32.10 -13.32 15.97
C THR A 127 -32.99 -13.08 17.19
N LEU A 128 -33.15 -11.82 17.60
CA LEU A 128 -33.95 -11.44 18.77
C LEU A 128 -35.44 -11.19 18.46
N LYS A 129 -35.88 -11.33 17.19
CA LYS A 129 -37.21 -10.90 16.71
C LYS A 129 -37.55 -9.48 17.17
N LEU A 130 -36.55 -8.60 17.20
CA LEU A 130 -36.75 -7.18 17.44
C LEU A 130 -37.12 -6.55 16.09
N VAL A 131 -38.40 -6.65 15.74
CA VAL A 131 -39.07 -5.81 14.75
C VAL A 131 -40.30 -5.21 15.42
#